data_AF-A0A847E6S0-F1
#
_entry.id   AF-A0A847E6S0-F1
#
_cell.length_a   1.000
_cell.length_b   1.000
_cell.length_c   1.000
_cell.angle_alpha   90.00
_cell.angle_beta   90.00
_cell.angle_gamma   90.00
#
_symmetry.space_group_name_H-M   'P 1'
#
loop_
_entity.id
_entity.type
_entity.pdbx_description
1 polymer ?
#
loop_
_entity_poly.entity_id
_entity_poly.type
_entity_poly.pdbx_seq_one_letter_code
_entity_poly.pdbx_strand_id
1 'polypeptide(L)' 'CAERMRRTIAVTSFPGIDHPVTASFGVTVFTSADTEDDFIKRADTALYEAKTTGRNRVVVKISGEVPSEK' A
#
# COMPACT_ATOMS: atom_id res chain seq x y z
N CYS A 1 0.39 3.55 11.30
CA CYS A 1 1.10 2.26 11.40
C CYS A 1 1.88 1.89 10.13
N ALA A 2 1.29 1.96 8.92
CA ALA A 2 1.95 1.57 7.67
C ALA A 2 3.29 2.29 7.38
N GLU A 3 3.33 3.62 7.48
CA GLU A 3 4.60 4.38 7.28
C GLU A 3 5.70 3.99 8.27
N ARG A 4 5.33 3.67 9.51
CA ARG A 4 6.29 3.20 10.51
C ARG A 4 6.89 1.86 10.06
N MET A 5 6.06 0.91 9.66
CA MET A 5 6.51 -0.40 9.15
C MET A 5 7.39 -0.26 7.92
N ARG A 6 6.99 0.57 6.94
CA ARG A 6 7.77 0.86 5.73
C ARG A 6 9.17 1.37 6.07
N ARG A 7 9.27 2.35 6.95
CA ARG A 7 10.56 2.91 7.40
C ARG A 7 11.39 1.88 8.14
N THR A 8 10.78 1.13 9.06
CA THR A 8 11.48 0.06 9.80
C THR A 8 12.09 -0.97 8.84
N ILE A 9 11.32 -1.47 7.87
CA ILE A 9 11.82 -2.43 6.87
C ILE A 9 12.96 -1.81 6.07
N ALA A 10 12.80 -0.57 5.59
CA ALA A 10 13.80 0.10 4.74
C ALA A 10 15.15 0.33 5.43
N VAL A 11 15.19 0.42 6.76
CA VAL A 11 16.44 0.60 7.53
C VAL A 11 16.92 -0.68 8.22
N THR A 12 16.18 -1.77 8.11
CA THR A 12 16.56 -3.05 8.71
C THR A 12 17.53 -3.77 7.78
N SER A 13 18.67 -4.17 8.32
CA SER A 13 19.56 -5.12 7.66
C SER A 13 19.08 -6.54 7.94
N PHE A 14 18.88 -7.33 6.88
CA PHE A 14 18.41 -8.70 6.98
C PHE A 14 19.60 -9.65 6.77
N PRO A 15 19.98 -10.46 7.78
CA PRO A 15 21.09 -11.40 7.64
C PRO A 15 20.89 -12.32 6.43
N GLY A 16 21.92 -12.43 5.59
CA GLY A 16 21.86 -13.23 4.36
C GLY A 16 21.28 -12.52 3.13
N ILE A 17 20.90 -11.23 3.24
CA ILE A 17 20.51 -10.38 2.12
C ILE A 17 21.51 -9.24 2.00
N ASP A 18 22.21 -9.16 0.87
CA ASP A 18 23.30 -8.20 0.61
C ASP A 18 22.83 -6.90 -0.07
N HIS A 19 21.53 -6.74 -0.28
CA HIS A 19 20.93 -5.56 -0.90
C HIS A 19 19.79 -4.96 -0.04
N PRO A 20 19.45 -3.67 -0.22
CA PRO A 20 18.36 -3.04 0.52
C PRO A 20 17.01 -3.75 0.28
N VAL A 21 16.28 -3.99 1.36
CA VAL A 21 14.91 -4.52 1.31
C VAL A 21 13.94 -3.39 1.64
N THR A 22 12.91 -3.24 0.82
CA THR A 22 11.84 -2.25 1.04
C THR A 22 10.48 -2.91 0.86
N ALA A 23 9.44 -2.29 1.43
CA ALA A 23 8.07 -2.73 1.28
C ALA A 23 7.20 -1.59 0.76
N SER A 24 6.14 -1.93 0.03
CA SER A 24 5.11 -0.99 -0.41
C SER A 24 3.79 -1.42 0.21
N PHE A 25 2.93 -0.47 0.56
CA PHE A 25 1.67 -0.74 1.25
C PHE A 25 0.52 -0.01 0.56
N GLY A 26 -0.60 -0.70 0.40
CA GLY A 26 -1.90 -0.12 0.08
C GLY A 26 -2.72 -0.01 1.35
N VAL A 27 -3.34 1.15 1.58
CA VAL A 27 -4.15 1.41 2.78
C VAL A 27 -5.49 2.00 2.38
N THR A 28 -6.55 1.55 3.05
CA THR A 28 -7.90 2.09 2.93
C THR A 28 -8.59 2.19 4.26
N VAL A 29 -9.66 2.97 4.28
CA VAL A 29 -10.63 3.05 5.37
C VAL A 29 -11.87 2.24 4.99
N PHE A 30 -12.30 1.31 5.85
CA PHE A 30 -13.58 0.63 5.72
C PHE A 30 -14.71 1.60 6.05
N THR A 31 -15.72 1.68 5.19
CA THR A 31 -16.88 2.56 5.31
C THR A 31 -18.16 1.72 5.36
N SER A 32 -19.26 2.31 5.84
CA SER A 32 -20.56 1.63 5.90
C SER A 32 -21.14 1.27 4.53
N ALA A 33 -20.57 1.81 3.45
CA ALA A 33 -20.97 1.52 2.08
C ALA A 33 -20.11 0.42 1.42
N ASP A 34 -19.01 0.00 2.05
CA ASP A 34 -18.14 -1.03 1.50
C ASP A 34 -18.68 -2.43 1.80
N THR A 35 -18.62 -3.31 0.80
CA THR A 35 -18.54 -4.75 1.07
C THR A 35 -17.11 -5.14 1.49
N GLU A 36 -16.95 -6.35 2.03
CA GLU A 36 -15.61 -6.89 2.33
C GLU A 36 -14.73 -6.93 1.06
N ASP A 37 -15.31 -7.36 -0.07
CA ASP A 37 -14.63 -7.41 -1.35
C ASP A 37 -14.21 -6.03 -1.86
N ASP A 38 -15.08 -5.02 -1.73
CA ASP A 38 -14.75 -3.64 -2.12
C ASP A 38 -13.59 -3.09 -1.31
N PHE A 39 -13.59 -3.35 0.00
CA PHE A 39 -12.53 -2.93 0.89
C PHE A 39 -11.20 -3.60 0.54
N ILE A 40 -11.19 -4.92 0.34
CA ILE A 40 -9.97 -5.67 -0.02
C ILE A 40 -9.47 -5.21 -1.39
N LYS A 41 -10.35 -5.11 -2.39
CA LYS A 41 -10.00 -4.68 -3.75
C LYS A 41 -9.39 -3.29 -3.77
N ARG A 42 -9.90 -2.36 -2.95
CA ARG A 42 -9.36 -1.00 -2.85
C ARG A 42 -7.99 -0.97 -2.17
N ALA A 43 -7.78 -1.79 -1.13
CA ALA A 43 -6.46 -1.98 -0.51
C ALA A 43 -5.44 -2.52 -1.52
N ASP A 44 -5.81 -3.53 -2.28
CA ASP A 44 -4.96 -4.13 -3.31
C ASP A 44 -4.67 -3.15 -4.45
N THR A 45 -5.68 -2.39 -4.89
CA THR A 45 -5.50 -1.34 -5.91
C THR A 45 -4.50 -0.28 -5.43
N ALA A 46 -4.60 0.16 -4.17
CA ALA A 46 -3.63 1.09 -3.58
C ALA A 46 -2.22 0.47 -3.52
N LEU A 47 -2.11 -0.82 -3.18
CA LEU A 47 -0.84 -1.54 -3.14
C LEU A 47 -0.22 -1.67 -4.55
N TYR A 48 -1.04 -1.97 -5.55
CA TYR A 48 -0.62 -2.05 -6.94
C TYR A 48 -0.07 -0.72 -7.42
N GLU A 49 -0.77 0.39 -7.14
CA GLU A 49 -0.30 1.74 -7.44
C GLU A 49 1.02 2.07 -6.73
N ALA A 50 1.17 1.68 -5.46
CA ALA A 50 2.43 1.85 -4.75
C ALA A 50 3.58 1.12 -5.45
N LYS A 51 3.33 -0.08 -6.00
CA LYS A 51 4.32 -0.88 -6.74
C LYS A 51 4.65 -0.31 -8.11
N THR A 52 3.68 0.25 -8.85
CA THR A 52 3.89 0.75 -10.22
C THR A 52 4.44 2.17 -10.25
N THR A 53 4.15 3.01 -9.26
CA THR A 53 4.57 4.43 -9.25
C THR A 53 5.96 4.68 -8.66
N GLY A 54 6.69 3.62 -8.29
CA GLY A 54 8.09 3.72 -7.85
C GLY A 54 8.44 2.96 -6.56
N ARG A 55 7.53 2.12 -6.04
CA ARG A 55 7.75 1.25 -4.87
C ARG A 55 8.14 2.05 -3.61
N ASN A 56 8.50 1.32 -2.56
CA ASN A 56 8.93 1.82 -1.25
C ASN A 56 8.08 2.99 -0.73
N ARG A 57 6.75 2.86 -0.81
CA ARG A 57 5.80 3.92 -0.45
C ARG A 57 4.50 3.34 0.09
N VAL A 58 3.76 4.19 0.78
CA VAL A 58 2.37 3.94 1.16
C VAL A 58 1.47 4.73 0.21
N VAL A 59 0.48 4.07 -0.38
CA VAL A 59 -0.60 4.72 -1.12
C VAL A 59 -1.89 4.49 -0.34
N VAL A 60 -2.69 5.56 -0.22
CA VAL A 60 -3.97 5.54 0.48
C VAL A 60 -5.08 5.78 -0.54
N LYS A 61 -6.11 4.92 -0.56
CA LYS A 61 -7.33 5.14 -1.33
C LYS A 61 -8.54 5.19 -0.41
N ILE A 62 -9.43 6.14 -0.65
CA ILE A 62 -10.66 6.33 0.11
C ILE A 62 -11.82 6.21 -0.89
N SER A 63 -12.87 5.48 -0.52
CA SER A 63 -14.11 5.41 -1.30
C SER A 63 -14.70 6.82 -1.37
N GLY A 64 -14.44 7.53 -2.48
CA GLY A 64 -14.74 8.95 -2.68
C GLY A 64 -14.06 9.56 -3.92
N GLU A 65 -12.94 8.99 -4.37
CA GLU A 65 -12.34 9.28 -5.68
C GLU A 65 -12.30 7.99 -6.49
N VAL A 66 -13.24 7.85 -7.42
CA VAL A 66 -13.06 6.99 -8.59
C VAL A 66 -12.11 7.77 -9.50
N PRO A 67 -10.86 7.34 -9.71
CA PRO A 67 -10.12 7.84 -10.85
C PRO A 67 -10.89 7.35 -12.07
N SER A 68 -11.38 8.29 -12.88
CA SER A 68 -11.89 8.02 -14.21
C SER A 68 -10.78 7.35 -15.02
N GLU A 69 -10.77 6.03 -15.07
CA GLU A 69 -10.14 5.30 -16.17
C GLU A 69 -11.12 5.37 -17.34
N LYS A 70 -10.64 5.98 -18.43
CA LYS A 70 -11.26 5.93 -19.76
C LYS A 70 -11.19 4.51 -20.32
#